data_AF-A0A435XFR8-F1
#
_entry.id   AF-A0A435XFR8-F1
#
_cell.length_a   1.000
_cell.length_b   1.000
_cell.length_c   1.000
_cell.angle_alpha   90.00
_cell.angle_beta   90.00
_cell.angle_gamma   90.00
#
_symmetry.space_group_name_H-M   'P 1'
#
loop_
_entity.id
_entity.type
_entity.pdbx_description
1 polymer ?
#
loop_
_entity_poly.entity_id
_entity_poly.type
_entity_poly.pdbx_seq_one_letter_code
_entity_poly.pdbx_strand_id
1 'polypeptide(L)'
;MLFRLLRLILILTLVVSAPPSFDAVAQGLGQAPAGLVADQQKILQSLTTKTDNFEKQIQQDAEDDGSLVDIRLQLEELSHQSLNSALAFRTRLGEINSRLEQLGAAPAAGQPPEPDIVSGERQALVSEKAEINSVIAVAQTLSIRISGLIDKIGNMRSELFRNLLTKRYVLSDALSPQVFSDARDEFGNFYKAVSSWLSFAFKFKFQAILAATFVALGLALVLLVGGRRLFGRVFEADPTNEDPSYLSRLSVAFWSTLLPSLA
;
A
#
# COMPACT_ATOMS: atom_id res chain seq x y z
N MET A 1 49.43 -34.36 -45.93
CA MET A 1 48.60 -33.17 -45.62
C MET A 1 48.29 -32.31 -46.87
N LEU A 2 48.09 -32.91 -48.06
CA LEU A 2 47.71 -32.18 -49.28
C LEU A 2 46.24 -32.33 -49.70
N PHE A 3 45.51 -33.32 -49.19
CA PHE A 3 44.12 -33.56 -49.60
C PHE A 3 43.05 -32.78 -48.81
N ARG A 4 43.41 -32.11 -47.71
CA ARG A 4 42.48 -31.25 -46.94
C ARG A 4 42.49 -29.79 -47.38
N LEU A 5 43.54 -29.34 -48.08
CA LEU A 5 43.64 -27.98 -48.64
C LEU A 5 42.92 -27.84 -49.99
N LEU A 6 42.78 -28.93 -50.76
CA LEU A 6 42.06 -28.93 -52.05
C LEU A 6 40.54 -28.75 -51.89
N ARG A 7 39.98 -29.13 -50.74
CA ARG A 7 38.53 -29.01 -50.45
C ARG A 7 38.10 -27.59 -50.05
N LEU A 8 39.03 -26.72 -49.67
CA LEU A 8 38.76 -25.33 -49.29
C LEU A 8 38.83 -24.37 -50.48
N ILE A 9 39.51 -24.74 -51.57
CA ILE A 9 39.59 -23.94 -52.79
C ILE A 9 38.38 -24.19 -53.71
N LEU A 10 37.74 -25.37 -53.62
CA LEU A 10 36.59 -25.72 -54.47
C LEU A 10 35.24 -25.15 -53.99
N ILE A 11 35.18 -24.57 -52.78
CA ILE A 11 33.98 -23.91 -52.23
C ILE A 11 34.01 -22.39 -52.49
N LEU A 12 35.16 -21.82 -52.85
CA LEU A 12 35.31 -20.38 -53.11
C LEU A 12 35.07 -19.97 -54.57
N THR A 13 34.88 -20.92 -55.50
CA THR A 13 34.69 -20.64 -56.93
C THR A 13 33.25 -20.84 -57.43
N LEU A 14 32.26 -20.91 -56.53
CA LEU A 14 30.84 -21.03 -56.90
C LEU A 14 29.98 -19.88 -56.34
N VAL A 15 30.48 -18.64 -56.40
CA VAL A 15 29.67 -17.42 -56.16
C VAL A 15 30.07 -16.35 -57.17
N VAL A 16 30.03 -16.66 -58.46
CA VAL A 16 29.96 -15.66 -59.52
C VAL A 16 29.17 -16.28 -60.67
N SER A 17 27.87 -15.99 -60.73
CA SER A 17 27.02 -15.90 -61.94
C SER A 17 25.55 -16.10 -61.55
N ALA A 18 24.95 -15.08 -60.96
CA ALA A 18 23.51 -14.88 -61.00
C ALA A 18 23.27 -13.41 -61.34
N PRO A 19 22.58 -13.08 -62.45
CA PRO A 19 22.23 -11.69 -62.74
C PRO A 19 21.27 -11.18 -61.66
N PRO A 20 21.36 -9.89 -61.25
CA PRO A 20 20.34 -9.31 -60.38
C PRO A 20 19.05 -9.16 -61.20
N SER A 21 18.08 -10.05 -60.96
CA SER A 21 16.69 -9.77 -61.28
C SER A 21 16.27 -8.60 -60.40
N PHE A 22 16.29 -7.39 -60.96
CA PHE A 22 15.50 -6.29 -60.44
C PHE A 22 14.03 -6.61 -60.77
N ASP A 23 13.44 -7.52 -60.00
CA ASP A 23 11.99 -7.55 -59.89
C ASP A 23 11.60 -6.24 -59.23
N ALA A 24 10.96 -5.39 -60.03
CA ALA A 24 10.25 -4.22 -59.56
C ALA A 24 9.31 -4.68 -58.44
N VAL A 25 9.67 -4.37 -57.19
CA VAL A 25 8.79 -4.49 -56.03
C VAL A 25 7.77 -3.34 -56.11
N ALA A 26 6.93 -3.41 -57.14
CA ALA A 26 5.77 -2.56 -57.36
C ALA A 26 4.51 -3.37 -57.06
N GLN A 27 4.46 -4.02 -55.89
CA GLN A 27 3.23 -4.57 -55.34
C GLN A 27 3.22 -4.45 -53.81
N GLY A 28 2.34 -3.59 -53.32
CA GLY A 28 1.62 -3.81 -52.07
C GLY A 28 2.38 -3.64 -50.76
N LEU A 29 3.02 -2.48 -50.54
CA LEU A 29 3.20 -2.02 -49.16
C LEU A 29 1.82 -1.56 -48.68
N GLY A 30 1.19 -2.43 -47.89
CA GLY A 30 -0.19 -2.30 -47.46
C GLY A 30 -0.52 -0.92 -46.89
N GLN A 31 -1.75 -0.47 -47.19
CA GLN A 31 -2.50 0.40 -46.30
C GLN A 31 -2.16 0.03 -44.85
N ALA A 32 -1.87 1.02 -43.99
CA ALA A 32 -2.04 0.76 -42.56
C ALA A 32 -3.43 0.15 -42.36
N PRO A 33 -3.59 -0.83 -41.45
CA PRO A 33 -4.88 -1.46 -41.25
C PRO A 33 -5.88 -0.34 -41.04
N ALA A 34 -6.82 -0.18 -41.98
CA ALA A 34 -7.76 0.94 -42.02
C ALA A 34 -8.63 1.03 -40.74
N GLY A 35 -8.47 0.08 -39.82
CA GLY A 35 -9.05 0.06 -38.49
C GLY A 35 -8.21 0.68 -37.36
N LEU A 36 -6.90 0.95 -37.48
CA LEU A 36 -6.09 1.35 -36.31
C LEU A 36 -6.64 2.61 -35.62
N VAL A 37 -6.99 3.65 -36.39
CA VAL A 37 -7.58 4.88 -35.85
C VAL A 37 -8.91 4.59 -35.14
N ALA A 38 -9.80 3.82 -35.79
CA ALA A 38 -11.09 3.46 -35.23
C ALA A 38 -10.97 2.57 -33.98
N ASP A 39 -10.00 1.66 -33.95
CA ASP A 39 -9.73 0.77 -32.82
C ASP A 39 -9.19 1.55 -31.63
N GLN A 40 -8.23 2.45 -31.85
CA GLN A 40 -7.72 3.33 -30.78
C GLN A 40 -8.79 4.30 -30.27
N GLN A 41 -9.64 4.84 -31.14
CA GLN A 41 -10.79 5.65 -30.72
C GLN A 41 -11.74 4.87 -29.80
N LYS A 42 -12.08 3.63 -30.14
CA LYS A 42 -12.91 2.76 -29.28
C LYS A 42 -12.24 2.48 -27.94
N ILE A 43 -10.93 2.21 -27.93
CA ILE A 43 -10.17 2.02 -26.69
C ILE A 43 -10.27 3.27 -25.82
N LEU A 44 -9.96 4.46 -26.37
CA LEU A 44 -10.02 5.72 -25.63
C LEU A 44 -11.42 6.06 -25.12
N GLN A 45 -12.48 5.74 -25.87
CA GLN A 45 -13.87 5.88 -25.42
C GLN A 45 -14.18 4.97 -24.23
N SER A 46 -13.69 3.73 -24.25
CA SER A 46 -13.81 2.79 -23.13
C SER A 46 -13.05 3.30 -21.90
N LEU A 47 -11.81 3.78 -22.07
CA LEU A 47 -11.02 4.37 -20.99
C LEU A 47 -11.68 5.61 -20.40
N THR A 48 -12.29 6.45 -21.25
CA THR A 48 -13.05 7.64 -20.82
C THR A 48 -14.24 7.23 -19.97
N THR A 49 -15.04 6.26 -20.43
CA THR A 49 -16.20 5.76 -19.68
C THR A 49 -15.79 5.18 -18.32
N LYS A 50 -14.70 4.41 -18.27
CA LYS A 50 -14.15 3.88 -17.01
C LYS A 50 -13.70 5.00 -16.07
N THR A 51 -13.01 6.01 -16.61
CA THR A 51 -12.56 7.19 -15.85
C THR A 51 -13.75 7.95 -15.27
N ASP A 52 -14.82 8.14 -16.04
CA ASP A 52 -16.06 8.80 -15.58
C ASP A 52 -16.74 8.02 -14.44
N ASN A 53 -16.71 6.69 -14.52
CA ASN A 53 -17.26 5.84 -13.45
C ASN A 53 -16.42 5.94 -12.18
N PHE A 54 -15.09 5.90 -12.29
CA PHE A 54 -14.21 6.10 -11.13
C PHE A 54 -14.37 7.49 -10.54
N GLU A 55 -14.52 8.54 -11.35
CA GLU A 55 -14.77 9.89 -10.85
C GLU A 55 -16.04 9.97 -9.99
N LYS A 56 -17.10 9.24 -10.37
CA LYS A 56 -18.32 9.14 -9.56
C LYS A 56 -18.10 8.33 -8.28
N GLN A 57 -17.39 7.20 -8.36
CA GLN A 57 -17.09 6.37 -7.19
C GLN A 57 -16.22 7.11 -6.17
N ILE A 58 -15.24 7.90 -6.62
CA ILE A 58 -14.42 8.78 -5.76
C ILE A 58 -15.29 9.71 -4.92
N GLN A 59 -16.43 10.16 -5.44
CA GLN A 59 -17.37 11.01 -4.69
C GLN A 59 -18.28 10.20 -3.75
N GLN A 60 -18.64 8.98 -4.13
CA GLN A 60 -19.49 8.09 -3.32
C GLN A 60 -18.73 7.50 -2.13
N ASP A 61 -17.48 7.09 -2.36
CA ASP A 61 -16.64 6.40 -1.38
C ASP A 61 -15.59 7.33 -0.77
N ALA A 62 -15.89 8.64 -0.71
CA ALA A 62 -14.97 9.69 -0.28
C ALA A 62 -14.45 9.51 1.18
N GLU A 63 -15.14 8.72 2.00
CA GLU A 63 -14.77 8.44 3.40
C GLU A 63 -14.05 7.10 3.60
N ASP A 64 -13.99 6.24 2.58
CA ASP A 64 -13.34 4.93 2.66
C ASP A 64 -11.95 4.97 2.02
N ASP A 65 -10.90 5.10 2.85
CA ASP A 65 -9.51 5.13 2.40
C ASP A 65 -9.12 3.90 1.56
N GLY A 66 -9.66 2.72 1.88
CA GLY A 66 -9.35 1.49 1.16
C GLY A 66 -9.84 1.54 -0.28
N SER A 67 -11.11 1.91 -0.47
CA SER A 67 -11.69 2.11 -1.80
C SER A 67 -10.93 3.15 -2.63
N LEU A 68 -10.50 4.25 -2.00
CA LEU A 68 -9.77 5.33 -2.66
C LEU A 68 -8.38 4.87 -3.13
N VAL A 69 -7.70 4.00 -2.37
CA VAL A 69 -6.44 3.37 -2.81
C VAL A 69 -6.66 2.51 -4.05
N ASP A 70 -7.68 1.67 -4.03
CA ASP A 70 -7.96 0.75 -5.13
C ASP A 70 -8.33 1.52 -6.41
N ILE A 71 -9.17 2.55 -6.29
CA ILE A 71 -9.52 3.42 -7.41
C ILE A 71 -8.26 4.13 -7.95
N ARG A 72 -7.37 4.62 -7.08
CA ARG A 72 -6.12 5.25 -7.51
C ARG A 72 -5.26 4.31 -8.36
N LEU A 73 -5.08 3.07 -7.93
CA LEU A 73 -4.30 2.07 -8.69
C LEU A 73 -4.94 1.78 -10.05
N GLN A 74 -6.26 1.69 -10.11
CA GLN A 74 -6.98 1.48 -11.37
C GLN A 74 -6.87 2.71 -12.30
N LEU A 75 -6.91 3.92 -11.76
CA LEU A 75 -6.66 5.15 -12.51
C LEU A 75 -5.23 5.21 -13.06
N GLU A 76 -4.21 4.81 -12.29
CA GLU A 76 -2.82 4.75 -12.76
C GLU A 76 -2.70 3.85 -14.01
N GLU A 77 -3.31 2.66 -13.96
CA GLU A 77 -3.37 1.75 -15.10
C GLU A 77 -4.10 2.36 -16.32
N LEU A 78 -5.23 3.04 -16.11
CA LEU A 78 -5.92 3.75 -17.21
C LEU A 78 -5.05 4.85 -17.84
N SER A 79 -4.25 5.57 -17.03
CA SER A 79 -3.32 6.59 -17.53
C SER A 79 -2.27 5.97 -18.45
N HIS A 80 -1.69 4.84 -18.04
CA HIS A 80 -0.74 4.09 -18.85
C HIS A 80 -1.36 3.59 -20.15
N GLN A 81 -2.57 3.03 -20.10
CA GLN A 81 -3.29 2.57 -21.29
C GLN A 81 -3.60 3.71 -22.27
N SER A 82 -3.96 4.90 -21.75
CA SER A 82 -4.18 6.09 -22.58
C SER A 82 -2.90 6.51 -23.32
N LEU A 83 -1.76 6.58 -22.61
CA LEU A 83 -0.48 6.91 -23.22
C LEU A 83 -0.02 5.86 -24.25
N ASN A 84 -0.25 4.58 -23.98
CA ASN A 84 0.06 3.50 -24.92
C ASN A 84 -0.74 3.62 -26.22
N SER A 85 -1.98 4.10 -26.16
CA SER A 85 -2.79 4.39 -27.36
C SER A 85 -2.14 5.46 -28.25
N ALA A 86 -1.60 6.52 -27.65
CA ALA A 86 -0.84 7.53 -28.40
C ALA A 86 0.46 6.97 -28.99
N LEU A 87 1.17 6.10 -28.25
CA LEU A 87 2.41 5.48 -28.71
C LEU A 87 2.22 4.53 -29.90
N ALA A 88 1.04 3.89 -30.02
CA ALA A 88 0.71 3.00 -31.13
C ALA A 88 0.79 3.67 -32.51
N PHE A 89 0.63 5.00 -32.58
CA PHE A 89 0.71 5.77 -33.83
C PHE A 89 2.12 6.21 -34.23
N ARG A 90 3.16 5.99 -33.40
CA ARG A 90 4.53 6.46 -33.69
C ARG A 90 5.04 5.99 -35.04
N THR A 91 4.93 4.69 -35.32
CA THR A 91 5.41 4.10 -36.57
C THR A 91 4.65 4.66 -37.77
N ARG A 92 3.31 4.69 -37.68
CA ARG A 92 2.46 5.17 -38.77
C ARG A 92 2.68 6.65 -39.09
N LEU A 93 2.83 7.50 -38.08
CA LEU A 93 3.17 8.90 -38.31
C LEU A 93 4.55 9.07 -38.98
N GLY A 94 5.52 8.22 -38.64
CA GLY A 94 6.82 8.19 -39.32
C GLY A 94 6.68 7.85 -40.81
N GLU A 95 5.90 6.84 -41.14
CA GLU A 95 5.61 6.45 -42.53
C GLU A 95 4.90 7.58 -43.30
N ILE A 96 3.85 8.18 -42.73
CA ILE A 96 3.11 9.28 -43.35
C ILE A 96 4.03 10.48 -43.61
N ASN A 97 4.83 10.87 -42.62
CA ASN A 97 5.75 12.00 -42.78
C ASN A 97 6.81 11.72 -43.86
N SER A 98 7.38 10.52 -43.89
CA SER A 98 8.34 10.11 -44.93
C SER A 98 7.71 10.14 -46.33
N ARG A 99 6.47 9.67 -46.46
CA ARG A 99 5.73 9.70 -47.72
C ARG A 99 5.40 11.13 -48.17
N LEU A 100 4.97 11.99 -47.25
CA LEU A 100 4.74 13.42 -47.53
C LEU A 100 6.03 14.14 -47.95
N GLU A 101 7.18 13.78 -47.37
CA GLU A 101 8.48 14.32 -47.76
C GLU A 101 8.89 13.88 -49.17
N GLN A 102 8.66 12.61 -49.52
CA GLN A 102 8.88 12.09 -50.88
C GLN A 102 7.99 12.75 -51.94
N LEU A 103 6.74 13.07 -51.59
CA LEU A 103 5.80 13.78 -52.48
C LEU A 103 6.16 15.26 -52.67
N GLY A 104 7.02 15.82 -51.81
CA GLY A 104 7.43 17.21 -51.88
C GLY A 104 6.33 18.22 -51.53
N ALA A 105 6.73 19.50 -51.48
CA ALA A 105 5.80 20.60 -51.23
C ALA A 105 4.80 20.76 -52.37
N ALA A 106 3.58 21.20 -52.03
CA ALA A 106 2.58 21.53 -53.04
C ALA A 106 3.07 22.64 -53.98
N PRO A 107 2.66 22.65 -55.26
CA PRO A 107 3.13 23.64 -56.21
C PRO A 107 2.69 25.03 -55.77
N ALA A 108 3.60 26.01 -55.85
CA ALA A 108 3.25 27.39 -55.56
C ALA A 108 2.22 27.92 -56.59
N ALA A 109 1.41 28.90 -56.19
CA ALA A 109 0.43 29.52 -57.08
C ALA A 109 1.11 30.03 -58.37
N GLY A 110 0.75 29.44 -59.51
CA GLY A 110 1.32 29.77 -60.83
C GLY A 110 2.23 28.70 -61.45
N GLN A 111 2.54 27.59 -60.76
CA GLN A 111 3.23 26.44 -61.35
C GLN A 111 2.25 25.50 -62.08
N PRO A 112 2.73 24.64 -63.01
CA PRO A 112 1.89 23.63 -63.66
C PRO A 112 1.15 22.78 -62.62
N PRO A 113 -0.14 22.47 -62.83
CA PRO A 113 -0.90 21.63 -61.91
C PRO A 113 -0.19 20.29 -61.72
N GLU A 114 -0.09 19.84 -60.47
CA GLU A 114 0.35 18.49 -60.17
C GLU A 114 -0.61 17.46 -60.80
N PRO A 115 -0.12 16.26 -61.13
CA PRO A 115 -1.00 15.16 -61.52
C PRO A 115 -2.05 14.92 -60.42
N ASP A 116 -3.32 14.77 -60.80
CA ASP A 116 -4.44 14.62 -59.85
C ASP A 116 -4.19 13.50 -58.82
N ILE A 117 -3.51 12.43 -59.23
CA ILE A 117 -3.13 11.29 -58.39
C ILE A 117 -2.22 11.71 -57.22
N VAL A 118 -1.22 12.57 -57.47
CA VAL A 118 -0.26 13.05 -56.46
C VAL A 118 -0.95 13.99 -55.48
N SER A 119 -1.82 14.87 -55.99
CA SER A 119 -2.59 15.78 -55.13
C SER A 119 -3.56 15.01 -54.22
N GLY A 120 -4.22 13.97 -54.76
CA GLY A 120 -5.15 13.11 -54.02
C GLY A 120 -4.45 12.30 -52.94
N GLU A 121 -3.27 11.73 -53.25
CA GLU A 121 -2.45 11.02 -52.26
C GLU A 121 -1.98 11.95 -51.14
N ARG A 122 -1.48 13.15 -51.46
CA ARG A 122 -1.09 14.14 -50.46
C ARG A 122 -2.25 14.51 -49.55
N GLN A 123 -3.42 14.79 -50.13
CA GLN A 123 -4.60 15.16 -49.36
C GLN A 123 -5.06 14.03 -48.42
N ALA A 124 -5.04 12.78 -48.89
CA ALA A 124 -5.38 11.62 -48.07
C ALA A 124 -4.42 11.46 -46.88
N LEU A 125 -3.11 11.57 -47.10
CA LEU A 125 -2.08 11.48 -46.06
C LEU A 125 -2.18 12.61 -45.04
N VAL A 126 -2.47 13.84 -45.48
CA VAL A 126 -2.69 14.99 -44.58
C VAL A 126 -3.95 14.78 -43.73
N SER A 127 -5.03 14.25 -44.32
CA SER A 127 -6.26 13.91 -43.59
C SER A 127 -6.00 12.85 -42.53
N GLU A 128 -5.32 11.75 -42.90
CA GLU A 128 -4.97 10.67 -41.97
C GLU A 128 -4.10 11.19 -40.81
N LYS A 129 -3.11 12.04 -41.11
CA LYS A 129 -2.27 12.67 -40.07
C LYS A 129 -3.09 13.54 -39.12
N ALA A 130 -4.05 14.30 -39.63
CA ALA A 130 -4.93 15.13 -38.82
C ALA A 130 -5.81 14.29 -37.88
N GLU A 131 -6.38 13.19 -38.40
CA GLU A 131 -7.17 12.24 -37.62
C GLU A 131 -6.33 11.60 -36.50
N ILE A 132 -5.13 11.10 -36.82
CA ILE A 132 -4.22 10.52 -35.83
C ILE A 132 -3.86 11.55 -34.75
N ASN A 133 -3.52 12.78 -35.13
CA ASN A 133 -3.19 13.83 -34.17
C ASN A 133 -4.37 14.17 -33.25
N SER A 134 -5.61 14.13 -33.76
CA SER A 134 -6.81 14.29 -32.93
C SER A 134 -6.92 13.17 -31.89
N VAL A 135 -6.67 11.92 -32.27
CA VAL A 135 -6.72 10.78 -31.34
C VAL A 135 -5.62 10.88 -30.28
N ILE A 136 -4.40 11.26 -30.66
CA ILE A 136 -3.30 11.52 -29.72
C ILE A 136 -3.67 12.62 -28.72
N ALA A 137 -4.28 13.71 -29.18
CA ALA A 137 -4.70 14.81 -28.31
C ALA A 137 -5.75 14.35 -27.27
N VAL A 138 -6.70 13.50 -27.68
CA VAL A 138 -7.68 12.88 -26.76
C VAL A 138 -6.98 12.02 -25.72
N ALA A 139 -6.04 11.17 -26.14
CA ALA A 139 -5.28 10.31 -25.23
C ALA A 139 -4.46 11.11 -24.18
N GLN A 140 -3.80 12.19 -24.62
CA GLN A 140 -3.05 13.07 -23.74
C GLN A 140 -3.97 13.80 -22.75
N THR A 141 -5.08 14.34 -23.24
CA THR A 141 -6.09 15.02 -22.40
C THR A 141 -6.65 14.07 -21.34
N LEU A 142 -6.95 12.83 -21.73
CA LEU A 142 -7.43 11.80 -20.80
C LEU A 142 -6.38 11.47 -19.72
N SER A 143 -5.11 11.32 -20.09
CA SER A 143 -4.03 11.06 -19.11
C SER A 143 -3.86 12.21 -18.11
N ILE A 144 -3.96 13.47 -18.58
CA ILE A 144 -3.93 14.65 -17.69
C ILE A 144 -5.13 14.64 -16.73
N ARG A 145 -6.33 14.38 -17.25
CA ARG A 145 -7.55 14.29 -16.43
C ARG A 145 -7.44 13.21 -15.35
N ILE A 146 -6.97 12.01 -15.73
CA ILE A 146 -6.74 10.90 -14.80
C ILE A 146 -5.73 11.29 -13.72
N SER A 147 -4.64 11.98 -14.09
CA SER A 147 -3.65 12.47 -13.13
C SER A 147 -4.27 13.43 -12.12
N GLY A 148 -5.14 14.34 -12.56
CA GLY A 148 -5.89 15.22 -11.67
C GLY A 148 -6.82 14.49 -10.69
N LEU A 149 -7.42 13.35 -11.10
CA LEU A 149 -8.22 12.51 -10.22
C LEU A 149 -7.35 11.79 -9.17
N ILE A 150 -6.17 11.29 -9.57
CA ILE A 150 -5.20 10.68 -8.66
C ILE A 150 -4.76 11.70 -7.59
N ASP A 151 -4.46 12.93 -7.99
CA ASP A 151 -4.09 14.02 -7.06
C ASP A 151 -5.24 14.34 -6.10
N LYS A 152 -6.48 14.41 -6.61
CA LYS A 152 -7.68 14.60 -5.79
C LYS A 152 -7.82 13.50 -4.73
N ILE A 153 -7.64 12.24 -5.12
CA ILE A 153 -7.63 11.11 -4.17
C ILE A 153 -6.55 11.31 -3.11
N GLY A 154 -5.33 11.68 -3.52
CA GLY A 154 -4.22 11.94 -2.58
C GLY A 154 -4.59 12.99 -1.51
N ASN A 155 -5.25 14.08 -1.93
CA ASN A 155 -5.72 15.11 -1.00
C ASN A 155 -6.80 14.61 -0.05
N MET A 156 -7.83 13.92 -0.57
CA MET A 156 -8.92 13.38 0.26
C MET A 156 -8.38 12.38 1.29
N ARG A 157 -7.49 11.47 0.88
CA ARG A 157 -6.87 10.51 1.79
C ARG A 157 -6.02 11.19 2.86
N SER A 158 -5.28 12.24 2.50
CA SER A 158 -4.54 13.05 3.49
C SER A 158 -5.49 13.70 4.51
N GLU A 159 -6.65 14.17 4.06
CA GLU A 159 -7.69 14.73 4.92
C GLU A 159 -8.33 13.67 5.83
N LEU A 160 -8.66 12.48 5.30
CA LEU A 160 -9.12 11.34 6.11
C LEU A 160 -8.08 10.96 7.17
N PHE A 161 -6.81 10.89 6.79
CA PHE A 161 -5.73 10.60 7.72
C PHE A 161 -5.62 11.65 8.84
N ARG A 162 -5.69 12.94 8.50
CA ARG A 162 -5.73 14.03 9.48
C ARG A 162 -6.94 13.90 10.39
N ASN A 163 -8.11 13.63 9.82
CA ASN A 163 -9.35 13.43 10.56
C ASN A 163 -9.28 12.23 11.52
N LEU A 164 -8.63 11.13 11.12
CA LEU A 164 -8.38 9.96 11.96
C LEU A 164 -7.39 10.26 13.10
N LEU A 165 -6.34 11.03 12.82
CA LEU A 165 -5.40 11.50 13.86
C LEU A 165 -6.09 12.43 14.87
N THR A 166 -6.98 13.31 14.41
CA THR A 166 -7.74 14.22 15.30
C THR A 166 -8.94 13.55 15.98
N LYS A 167 -9.49 12.45 15.41
CA LYS A 167 -10.55 11.65 16.05
C LYS A 167 -10.05 10.78 17.21
N ARG A 168 -8.73 10.61 17.38
CA ARG A 168 -8.20 9.87 18.53
C ARG A 168 -8.38 10.71 19.80
N TYR A 169 -9.41 10.31 20.53
CA TYR A 169 -9.89 10.76 21.83
C TYR A 169 -10.76 12.03 21.82
N VAL A 170 -12.06 11.79 21.72
CA VAL A 170 -13.09 12.57 22.41
C VAL A 170 -12.85 12.39 23.93
N LEU A 171 -11.78 12.99 24.43
CA LEU A 171 -11.53 13.16 25.85
C LEU A 171 -12.72 13.90 26.49
N SER A 172 -13.58 14.58 25.72
CA SER A 172 -14.74 15.31 26.24
C SER A 172 -15.87 14.43 26.77
N ASP A 173 -16.00 13.17 26.35
CA ASP A 173 -17.07 12.29 26.85
C ASP A 173 -16.60 11.56 28.13
N ALA A 174 -15.34 11.10 28.13
CA ALA A 174 -14.67 10.53 29.30
C ALA A 174 -14.31 11.57 30.38
N LEU A 175 -14.13 12.84 30.00
CA LEU A 175 -13.94 13.99 30.89
C LEU A 175 -15.17 14.91 30.87
N SER A 176 -16.36 14.34 30.67
CA SER A 176 -17.59 15.11 30.71
C SER A 176 -17.88 15.58 32.15
N PRO A 177 -18.53 16.75 32.33
CA PRO A 177 -18.95 17.21 33.66
C PRO A 177 -19.81 16.19 34.42
N GLN A 178 -20.55 15.35 33.70
CA GLN A 178 -21.38 14.28 34.26
C GLN A 178 -20.50 13.19 34.91
N VAL A 179 -19.49 12.69 34.20
CA VAL A 179 -18.55 11.67 34.74
C VAL A 179 -17.80 12.20 35.98
N PHE A 180 -17.44 13.48 35.99
CA PHE A 180 -16.85 14.11 37.18
C PHE A 180 -17.83 14.22 38.36
N SER A 181 -19.10 14.51 38.10
CA SER A 181 -20.14 14.52 39.13
C SER A 181 -20.36 13.11 39.70
N ASP A 182 -20.53 12.13 38.81
CA ASP A 182 -20.76 10.73 39.18
C ASP A 182 -19.57 10.16 39.97
N ALA A 183 -18.34 10.47 39.55
CA ALA A 183 -17.14 10.08 40.29
C ALA A 183 -17.07 10.69 41.69
N ARG A 184 -17.51 11.95 41.84
CA ARG A 184 -17.55 12.63 43.15
C ARG A 184 -18.61 12.03 44.07
N ASP A 185 -19.78 11.72 43.51
CA ASP A 185 -20.88 11.11 44.24
C ASP A 185 -20.54 9.69 44.68
N GLU A 186 -19.90 8.90 43.80
CA GLU A 186 -19.45 7.56 44.12
C GLU A 186 -18.34 7.56 45.18
N PHE A 187 -17.40 8.51 45.11
CA PHE A 187 -16.40 8.69 46.16
C PHE A 187 -17.05 9.07 47.51
N GLY A 188 -18.09 9.90 47.48
CA GLY A 188 -18.89 10.24 48.66
C GLY A 188 -19.61 9.03 49.25
N ASN A 189 -20.17 8.16 48.41
CA ASN A 189 -20.85 6.94 48.83
C ASN A 189 -19.87 5.91 49.39
N PHE A 190 -18.71 5.73 48.76
CA PHE A 190 -17.63 4.89 49.27
C PHE A 190 -17.15 5.37 50.64
N TYR A 191 -16.88 6.67 50.78
CA TYR A 191 -16.48 7.25 52.08
C TYR A 191 -17.53 6.99 53.16
N LYS A 192 -18.82 7.19 52.85
CA LYS A 192 -19.92 6.92 53.78
C LYS A 192 -20.01 5.43 54.13
N ALA A 193 -19.84 4.53 53.17
CA ALA A 193 -19.89 3.08 53.40
C ALA A 193 -18.74 2.63 54.31
N VAL A 194 -17.51 3.08 54.03
CA VAL A 194 -16.33 2.78 54.86
C VAL A 194 -16.46 3.39 56.25
N SER A 195 -16.87 4.67 56.34
CA SER A 195 -17.06 5.36 57.62
C SER A 195 -18.16 4.71 58.46
N SER A 196 -19.28 4.32 57.82
CA SER A 196 -20.38 3.61 58.48
C SER A 196 -19.95 2.24 58.99
N TRP A 197 -19.27 1.46 58.16
CA TRP A 197 -18.71 0.17 58.57
C TRP A 197 -17.72 0.32 59.73
N LEU A 198 -16.82 1.30 59.66
CA LEU A 198 -15.82 1.56 60.69
C LEU A 198 -16.49 2.02 62.00
N SER A 199 -17.45 2.94 61.93
CA SER A 199 -18.23 3.36 63.10
C SER A 199 -19.03 2.20 63.68
N PHE A 200 -19.59 1.32 62.86
CA PHE A 200 -20.32 0.15 63.34
C PHE A 200 -19.39 -0.84 64.04
N ALA A 201 -18.24 -1.13 63.42
CA ALA A 201 -17.17 -1.93 63.97
C ALA A 201 -16.75 -1.44 65.37
N PHE A 202 -16.42 -0.14 65.51
CA PHE A 202 -15.98 0.42 66.78
C PHE A 202 -17.09 0.63 67.81
N LYS A 203 -18.33 0.94 67.42
CA LYS A 203 -19.42 1.19 68.38
C LYS A 203 -20.13 -0.09 68.83
N PHE A 204 -20.36 -1.03 67.91
CA PHE A 204 -21.23 -2.19 68.16
C PHE A 204 -20.46 -3.51 68.26
N LYS A 205 -19.26 -3.62 67.67
CA LYS A 205 -18.49 -4.88 67.64
C LYS A 205 -17.05 -4.74 68.13
N PHE A 206 -16.74 -3.71 68.92
CA PHE A 206 -15.37 -3.44 69.38
C PHE A 206 -14.74 -4.65 70.08
N GLN A 207 -15.47 -5.29 70.99
CA GLN A 207 -14.99 -6.47 71.73
C GLN A 207 -14.71 -7.65 70.80
N ALA A 208 -15.58 -7.89 69.82
CA ALA A 208 -15.41 -8.97 68.84
C ALA A 208 -14.22 -8.71 67.90
N ILE A 209 -14.03 -7.46 67.47
CA ILE A 209 -12.90 -7.07 66.62
C ILE A 209 -11.59 -7.14 67.41
N LEU A 210 -11.57 -6.63 68.64
CA LEU A 210 -10.40 -6.70 69.51
C LEU A 210 -10.01 -8.17 69.77
N ALA A 211 -10.98 -9.03 70.09
CA ALA A 211 -10.76 -10.45 70.26
C ALA A 211 -10.23 -11.10 68.98
N ALA A 212 -10.83 -10.80 67.81
CA ALA A 212 -10.37 -11.31 66.52
C ALA A 212 -8.95 -10.84 66.19
N THR A 213 -8.60 -9.58 66.46
CA THR A 213 -7.25 -9.05 66.28
C THR A 213 -6.26 -9.71 67.22
N PHE A 214 -6.59 -9.92 68.49
CA PHE A 214 -5.73 -10.65 69.43
C PHE A 214 -5.52 -12.11 69.01
N VAL A 215 -6.57 -12.79 68.54
CA VAL A 215 -6.47 -14.15 68.01
C VAL A 215 -5.64 -14.18 66.73
N ALA A 216 -5.83 -13.23 65.81
CA ALA A 216 -5.06 -13.12 64.58
C ALA A 216 -3.57 -12.83 64.86
N LEU A 217 -3.28 -11.91 65.78
CA LEU A 217 -1.90 -11.64 66.22
C LEU A 217 -1.31 -12.85 66.96
N GLY A 218 -2.10 -13.54 67.79
CA GLY A 218 -1.70 -14.78 68.44
C GLY A 218 -1.35 -15.86 67.43
N LEU A 219 -2.20 -16.08 66.42
CA LEU A 219 -1.94 -17.00 65.32
C LEU A 219 -0.73 -16.58 64.50
N ALA A 220 -0.59 -15.29 64.17
CA ALA A 220 0.58 -14.76 63.47
C ALA A 220 1.86 -15.00 64.28
N LEU A 221 1.81 -14.82 65.60
CA LEU A 221 2.94 -15.09 66.50
C LEU A 221 3.24 -16.59 66.58
N VAL A 222 2.22 -17.44 66.67
CA VAL A 222 2.37 -18.91 66.62
C VAL A 222 2.97 -19.37 65.29
N LEU A 223 2.55 -18.79 64.16
CA LEU A 223 3.12 -19.09 62.85
C LEU A 223 4.52 -18.55 62.69
N LEU A 224 4.83 -17.36 63.22
CA LEU A 224 6.17 -16.78 63.17
C LEU A 224 7.14 -17.58 64.05
N VAL A 225 6.78 -17.81 65.32
CA VAL A 225 7.62 -18.54 66.29
C VAL A 225 7.66 -20.02 65.96
N GLY A 226 6.52 -20.63 65.67
CA GLY A 226 6.39 -22.05 65.31
C GLY A 226 7.00 -22.34 63.94
N GLY A 227 6.76 -21.49 62.95
CA GLY A 227 7.38 -21.58 61.63
C GLY A 227 8.90 -21.45 61.72
N ARG A 228 9.41 -20.45 62.47
CA ARG A 228 10.86 -20.31 62.69
C ARG A 228 11.44 -21.45 63.51
N ARG A 229 10.71 -22.04 64.46
CA ARG A 229 11.18 -23.17 65.27
C ARG A 229 11.20 -24.50 64.52
N LEU A 230 10.18 -24.77 63.70
CA LEU A 230 10.04 -26.03 62.95
C LEU A 230 10.88 -26.01 61.67
N PHE A 231 10.97 -24.85 61.00
CA PHE A 231 11.63 -24.73 59.71
C PHE A 231 12.88 -23.85 59.71
N GLY A 232 13.29 -23.27 60.85
CA GLY A 232 14.49 -22.42 60.93
C GLY A 232 15.78 -23.12 60.49
N ARG A 233 15.90 -24.44 60.74
CA ARG A 233 17.04 -25.25 60.28
C ARG A 233 17.06 -25.50 58.76
N VAL A 234 15.95 -25.26 58.08
CA VAL A 234 15.80 -25.41 56.62
C VAL A 234 16.06 -24.08 55.92
N PHE A 235 15.85 -22.96 56.60
CA PHE A 235 15.95 -21.61 56.03
C PHE A 235 17.25 -20.87 56.42
N GLU A 236 17.81 -21.11 57.61
CA GLU A 236 19.06 -20.49 58.08
C GLU A 236 20.15 -21.57 58.21
N ALA A 237 21.31 -21.32 57.61
CA ALA A 237 22.47 -22.20 57.76
C ALA A 237 23.02 -22.09 59.19
N ASP A 238 23.22 -23.22 59.86
CA ASP A 238 23.79 -23.24 61.21
C ASP A 238 25.26 -22.81 61.16
N PRO A 239 25.62 -21.63 61.71
CA PRO A 239 26.97 -21.09 61.60
C PRO A 239 28.00 -21.85 62.46
N THR A 240 27.54 -22.76 63.32
CA THR A 240 28.42 -23.55 64.21
C THR A 240 28.88 -24.87 63.60
N ASN A 241 28.29 -25.27 62.47
CA ASN A 241 28.69 -26.47 61.75
C ASN A 241 29.56 -26.07 60.55
N GLU A 242 30.88 -26.24 60.68
CA GLU A 242 31.85 -25.82 59.67
C GLU A 242 31.78 -26.67 58.38
N ASP A 243 31.22 -27.90 58.44
CA ASP A 243 31.06 -28.78 57.27
C ASP A 243 29.62 -29.34 57.14
N PRO A 244 28.65 -28.54 56.65
CA PRO A 244 27.28 -29.03 56.43
C PRO A 244 27.23 -30.01 55.26
N SER A 245 26.36 -31.02 55.35
CA SER A 245 26.18 -32.03 54.29
C SER A 245 25.63 -31.42 52.99
N TYR A 246 25.92 -32.05 51.85
CA TYR A 246 25.49 -31.58 50.53
C TYR A 246 23.96 -31.33 50.44
N LEU A 247 23.16 -32.22 51.02
CA LEU A 247 21.70 -32.09 51.05
C LEU A 247 21.22 -30.91 51.90
N SER A 248 21.93 -30.60 52.99
CA SER A 248 21.62 -29.43 53.84
C SER A 248 21.92 -28.12 53.09
N ARG A 249 23.05 -28.03 52.38
CA ARG A 249 23.41 -26.86 51.57
C ARG A 249 22.41 -26.63 50.43
N LEU A 250 22.03 -27.71 49.73
CA LEU A 250 21.07 -27.63 48.61
C LEU A 250 19.68 -27.20 49.08
N SER A 251 19.21 -27.73 50.21
CA SER A 251 17.89 -27.37 50.78
C SER A 251 17.82 -25.89 51.17
N VAL A 252 18.84 -25.38 51.87
CA VAL A 252 18.91 -23.95 52.26
C VAL A 252 18.97 -23.05 51.01
N ALA A 253 19.77 -23.39 50.01
CA ALA A 253 19.88 -22.62 48.77
C ALA A 253 18.56 -22.61 47.97
N PHE A 254 17.87 -23.76 47.90
CA PHE A 254 16.58 -23.88 47.23
C PHE A 254 15.50 -23.03 47.91
N TRP A 255 15.36 -23.15 49.23
CA TRP A 255 14.30 -22.45 49.96
C TRP A 255 14.57 -20.95 50.15
N SER A 256 15.84 -20.54 50.28
CA SER A 256 16.21 -19.12 50.38
C SER A 256 16.04 -18.35 49.06
N THR A 257 16.05 -19.03 47.91
CA THR A 257 15.80 -18.41 46.60
C THR A 257 14.34 -18.48 46.15
N LEU A 258 13.62 -19.55 46.48
CA LEU A 258 12.25 -19.78 46.02
C LEU A 258 11.20 -18.97 46.80
N LEU A 259 11.39 -18.73 48.10
CA LEU A 259 10.43 -17.97 48.89
C LEU A 259 10.34 -16.48 48.50
N PRO A 260 11.47 -15.75 48.27
CA PRO A 260 11.41 -14.36 47.83
C PRO A 260 10.85 -14.14 46.43
N SER A 261 10.85 -15.16 45.56
CA SER A 261 10.29 -15.04 44.21
C SER A 261 8.77 -15.24 44.14
N LEU A 262 8.14 -15.67 45.25
CA LEU A 262 6.71 -15.92 45.36
C LEU A 262 5.94 -14.89 46.21
N ALA A 263 6.65 -13.97 46.89
CA ALA A 263 6.08 -12.89 47.70
C ALA A 263 6.02 -11.58 46.93
#